data_AF-A0A957R5M1-F1
#
_entry.id   AF-A0A957R5M1-F1
#
_cell.length_a   1.000
_cell.length_b   1.000
_cell.length_c   1.000
_cell.angle_alpha   90.00
_cell.angle_beta   90.00
_cell.angle_gamma   90.00
#
_symmetry.space_group_name_H-M   'P 1'
#
loop_
_entity.id
_entity.type
_entity.pdbx_description
1 polymer ?
#
loop_
_entity_poly.entity_id
_entity_poly.type
_entity_poly.pdbx_seq_one_letter_code
_entity_poly.pdbx_strand_id
1 'polypeptide(L)' 'MTKFIFFTGGVVSSVGKGVTAAALGRLLKARGISVAVQKLDSYIN' A
#
# COMPACT_ATOMS: atom_id res chain seq x y z
N MET A 1 13.33 -14.13 1.52
CA MET A 1 11.89 -14.45 1.42
C MET A 1 11.11 -13.14 1.39
N THR A 2 10.26 -12.95 0.38
CA THR A 2 9.46 -11.72 0.23
C THR A 2 8.39 -11.65 1.32
N LYS A 3 8.17 -10.46 1.89
CA LYS A 3 7.10 -10.19 2.86
C LYS A 3 6.00 -9.38 2.18
N PHE A 4 4.75 -9.64 2.56
CA PHE A 4 3.58 -8.95 2.02
C PHE A 4 2.90 -8.16 3.13
N ILE A 5 2.49 -6.92 2.81
CA ILE A 5 1.72 -6.04 3.68
C ILE A 5 0.42 -5.73 2.95
N PHE A 6 -0.71 -6.11 3.55
CA PHE A 6 -2.04 -5.87 2.98
C PHE A 6 -2.66 -4.64 3.62
N PHE A 7 -3.00 -3.65 2.80
CA PHE A 7 -3.77 -2.48 3.21
C PHE A 7 -5.24 -2.72 2.89
N THR A 8 -6.00 -3.11 3.90
CA THR A 8 -7.46 -3.16 3.82
C THR A 8 -8.06 -1.85 4.35
N GLY A 9 -9.33 -1.59 4.09
CA GLY A 9 -10.03 -0.52 4.79
C GLY A 9 -11.53 -0.78 4.84
N GLY A 10 -12.16 -0.27 5.89
CA GLY A 10 -13.60 -0.32 6.11
C GLY A 10 -14.19 1.06 6.40
N VAL A 11 -15.51 1.11 6.55
CA VAL A 11 -16.35 2.29 6.84
C VAL A 11 -16.56 3.22 5.64
N VAL A 12 -15.52 3.85 5.09
CA VAL A 12 -15.67 4.81 3.98
C VAL A 12 -14.49 4.75 3.00
N SER A 13 -14.78 5.02 1.73
CA SER A 13 -13.76 5.25 0.70
C SER A 13 -13.10 6.65 0.89
N SER A 14 -11.94 6.88 0.27
CA SER A 14 -11.20 8.16 0.32
C SER A 14 -10.51 8.56 1.63
N VAL A 15 -10.47 7.70 2.65
CA VAL A 15 -9.78 7.96 3.95
C VAL A 15 -8.23 8.00 3.84
N GLY A 16 -7.68 7.75 2.65
CA GLY A 16 -6.23 7.92 2.42
C GLY A 16 -5.41 6.62 2.38
N LYS A 17 -6.03 5.45 2.17
CA LYS A 17 -5.30 4.16 2.03
C LYS A 17 -4.09 4.23 1.09
N GLY A 18 -4.26 4.86 -0.08
CA GLY A 18 -3.17 5.01 -1.05
C GLY A 18 -2.03 5.90 -0.53
N VAL A 19 -2.35 6.99 0.17
CA VAL A 19 -1.36 7.90 0.76
C VAL A 19 -0.59 7.19 1.88
N THR A 20 -1.29 6.45 2.74
CA THR A 20 -0.66 5.67 3.83
C THR A 20 0.27 4.59 3.26
N ALA A 21 -0.16 3.86 2.23
CA ALA A 21 0.68 2.85 1.57
C ALA A 21 1.94 3.48 0.93
N ALA A 22 1.80 4.63 0.27
CA ALA A 22 2.92 5.36 -0.32
C ALA A 22 3.91 5.89 0.75
N ALA A 23 3.40 6.43 1.85
CA ALA A 23 4.22 6.91 2.97
C ALA A 23 5.02 5.77 3.62
N LEU A 24 4.40 4.61 3.87
CA LEU A 24 5.11 3.43 4.38
C LEU A 24 6.17 2.94 3.40
N GLY A 25 5.84 2.87 2.10
CA GLY A 25 6.79 2.50 1.06
C GLY A 25 8.03 3.41 1.04
N ARG A 26 7.85 4.73 1.23
CA ARG A 26 8.97 5.68 1.34
C ARG A 26 9.86 5.41 2.55
N LEU A 27 9.27 5.12 3.71
CA LEU A 27 10.03 4.77 4.92
C LEU A 27 10.82 3.47 4.76
N LEU A 28 10.23 2.45 4.12
CA LEU A 28 10.91 1.19 3.86
C LEU A 28 12.09 1.37 2.88
N LYS A 29 11.90 2.14 1.80
CA LYS A 29 12.99 2.50 0.88
C LYS A 29 14.11 3.26 1.60
N ALA A 30 13.77 4.20 2.48
CA ALA A 30 14.75 4.95 3.28
C ALA A 30 15.58 4.05 4.21
N ARG A 31 15.07 2.87 4.56
CA ARG A 31 15.78 1.84 5.34
C ARG A 31 16.54 0.83 4.47
N GLY A 32 16.68 1.09 3.16
CA GLY A 32 17.36 0.19 2.22
C GLY A 32 16.56 -1.07 1.87
N ILE A 33 15.27 -1.13 2.23
CA ILE A 33 14.42 -2.29 1.93
C ILE A 33 13.85 -2.14 0.53
N SER A 34 14.07 -3.15 -0.33
CA SER A 34 13.41 -3.23 -1.62
C SER A 34 11.91 -3.47 -1.42
N VAL A 35 11.08 -2.57 -1.94
CA VAL A 35 9.62 -2.60 -1.78
C VAL A 35 8.93 -2.18 -3.07
N ALA A 36 7.84 -2.87 -3.38
CA ALA A 36 6.92 -2.56 -4.49
C ALA A 36 5.50 -2.39 -3.94
N VAL A 37 4.68 -1.60 -4.63
CA VAL A 37 3.27 -1.35 -4.28
C VAL A 37 2.39 -1.90 -5.39
N GLN A 38 1.37 -2.68 -5.03
CA GLN A 38 0.35 -3.18 -5.95
C GLN A 38 -1.00 -2.62 -5.54
N LYS A 39 -1.69 -1.94 -6.46
CA LYS A 39 -3.06 -1.50 -6.29
C LYS A 39 -4.00 -2.56 -6.85
N LEU A 40 -4.95 -2.99 -6.03
CA LEU A 40 -6.00 -3.90 -6.44
C LEU A 40 -7.30 -3.12 -6.51
N ASP A 41 -7.80 -2.94 -7.72
CA ASP A 41 -9.05 -2.27 -7.99
C ASP A 41 -10.14 -3.32 -8.24
N SER A 42 -11.30 -3.17 -7.60
CA SER A 42 -12.39 -4.16 -7.63
C SER A 42 -13.37 -3.97 -8.81
N TYR A 43 -12.95 -3.27 -9.86
CA TYR A 43 -13.78 -3.03 -11.05
C TYR A 43 -13.41 -3.99 -12.20
N ILE A 44 -14.38 -4.26 -13.06
CA ILE A 44 -14.26 -5.20 -14.20
C ILE A 44 -13.73 -4.53 -15.48
N ASN A 45 -13.68 -3.19 -15.50
CA ASN A 45 -13.32 -2.35 -16.65
C ASN A 45 -12.13 -2.87 -17.48
#